data_AF-A0A920NAB2-F1
#
_entry.id   AF-A0A920NAB2-F1
#
_cell.length_a   1.000
_cell.length_b   1.000
_cell.length_c   1.000
_cell.angle_alpha   90.00
_cell.angle_beta   90.00
_cell.angle_gamma   90.00
#
_symmetry.space_group_name_H-M   'P 1'
#
loop_
_entity.id
_entity.type
_entity.pdbx_description
1 polymer ?
#
loop_
_entity_poly.entity_id
_entity_poly.type
_entity_poly.pdbx_seq_one_letter_code
_entity_poly.pdbx_strand_id
1 'polypeptide(L)' 'MHFGSGLLAPHPSYYEALKPVLRLSKGIAHITGGGLYENVPRILPDSLGWSSIQVVGRNQKFF' A
#
# COMPACT_ATOMS: atom_id res chain seq x y z
N MET A 1 -25.36 -9.39 -5.46
CA MET A 1 -24.51 -8.26 -4.99
C MET A 1 -24.85 -7.06 -5.86
N HIS A 2 -25.19 -5.92 -5.26
CA HIS A 2 -25.45 -4.68 -6.00
C HIS A 2 -24.10 -4.04 -6.36
N PHE A 3 -23.93 -3.57 -7.61
CA PHE A 3 -22.65 -3.04 -8.10
C PHE A 3 -22.11 -1.85 -7.27
N GLY A 4 -23.00 -1.02 -6.72
CA GLY A 4 -22.62 0.15 -5.92
C GLY A 4 -22.06 -0.15 -4.53
N SER A 5 -22.30 -1.35 -3.96
CA SER A 5 -21.87 -1.64 -2.58
C SER A 5 -20.35 -1.74 -2.43
N GLY A 6 -19.63 -2.11 -3.50
CA GLY A 6 -18.16 -2.17 -3.49
C GLY A 6 -17.51 -0.79 -3.53
N LEU A 7 -18.14 0.17 -4.21
CA LEU A 7 -17.63 1.54 -4.34
C LEU A 7 -17.84 2.38 -3.08
N LEU A 8 -18.88 2.07 -2.31
CA LEU A 8 -19.20 2.72 -1.04
C LEU A 8 -18.54 2.02 0.17
N ALA A 9 -17.70 1.01 -0.08
CA ALA A 9 -16.96 0.37 0.99
C ALA A 9 -16.08 1.42 1.70
N PRO A 10 -16.09 1.48 3.04
CA PRO A 10 -15.26 2.41 3.78
C PRO A 10 -13.78 2.07 3.56
N HIS A 11 -12.94 3.11 3.51
CA HIS A 11 -11.49 2.91 3.46
C HIS A 11 -11.03 2.16 4.72
N PRO A 12 -10.33 1.01 4.58
CA PRO A 12 -9.89 0.24 5.73
C PRO A 12 -8.78 0.95 6.51
N SER A 13 -8.80 0.83 7.83
CA SER A 13 -7.64 1.18 8.67
C SER A 13 -6.67 0.00 8.72
N TYR A 14 -5.41 0.24 8.38
CA TYR A 14 -4.34 -0.76 8.46
C TYR A 14 -3.54 -0.70 9.75
N TYR A 15 -3.88 0.18 10.69
CA TYR A 15 -3.07 0.41 11.89
C TYR A 15 -2.87 -0.87 12.71
N GLU A 16 -3.92 -1.59 13.05
CA GLU A 16 -3.80 -2.81 13.87
C GLU A 16 -3.03 -3.93 13.14
N ALA A 17 -3.16 -4.02 11.82
CA ALA A 17 -2.40 -4.98 11.01
C ALA A 17 -0.90 -4.62 10.94
N LEU A 18 -0.57 -3.33 10.91
CA LEU A 18 0.80 -2.84 10.79
C LEU A 18 1.51 -2.67 12.13
N LYS A 19 0.76 -2.44 13.22
CA LYS A 19 1.28 -2.18 14.57
C LYS A 19 2.39 -3.15 15.01
N PRO A 20 2.32 -4.47 14.77
CA PRO A 20 3.39 -5.40 15.15
C PRO A 20 4.72 -5.19 14.39
N VAL A 21 4.66 -4.62 13.19
CA VAL A 21 5.82 -4.47 12.29
C VAL A 21 6.33 -3.04 12.17
N LEU A 22 5.60 -2.03 12.69
CA LEU A 22 5.97 -0.61 12.56
C LEU A 22 7.42 -0.31 12.97
N ARG A 23 7.92 -0.95 14.04
CA ARG A 23 9.30 -0.75 14.52
C ARG A 23 10.36 -1.46 13.69
N LEU A 24 9.97 -2.42 12.87
CA LEU A 24 10.85 -3.19 11.99
C LEU A 24 10.90 -2.62 10.57
N SER A 25 9.86 -1.85 10.18
CA SER A 25 9.74 -1.24 8.87
C SER A 25 10.70 -0.06 8.71
N LYS A 26 11.45 -0.04 7.60
CA LYS A 26 12.30 1.10 7.22
C LYS A 26 11.53 2.19 6.45
N GLY A 27 10.35 1.86 5.94
CA GLY A 27 9.46 2.75 5.22
C GLY A 27 8.12 2.08 4.95
N ILE A 28 7.04 2.86 4.86
CA ILE A 28 5.68 2.42 4.56
C ILE A 28 5.07 3.45 3.62
N ALA A 29 4.51 2.99 2.49
CA ALA A 29 3.80 3.84 1.54
C ALA A 29 2.29 3.58 1.64
N HIS A 30 1.50 4.62 1.87
CA HIS A 30 0.04 4.55 1.77
C HIS A 30 -0.37 4.75 0.31
N ILE A 31 -1.08 3.79 -0.25
CA ILE A 31 -1.51 3.84 -1.66
C ILE A 31 -2.85 4.56 -1.72
N THR A 32 -2.85 5.73 -2.35
CA THR A 32 -4.04 6.57 -2.54
C THR A 32 -4.19 6.92 -4.02
N GLY A 33 -4.66 8.14 -4.36
CA GLY A 33 -4.58 8.64 -5.73
C GLY A 33 -3.15 8.52 -6.29
N GLY A 34 -3.03 8.22 -7.58
CA GLY A 34 -1.73 7.99 -8.23
C GLY A 34 -1.16 6.58 -8.12
N GLY A 35 -1.72 5.74 -7.24
CA GLY A 35 -1.38 4.32 -7.17
C GLY A 35 0.08 4.06 -6.78
N LEU A 36 0.60 2.89 -7.17
CA LEU A 36 1.92 2.42 -6.73
C LEU A 36 3.07 3.29 -7.26
N TYR A 37 3.02 3.67 -8.54
CA TYR A 37 4.08 4.41 -9.22
C TYR A 37 4.29 5.81 -8.63
N GLU A 38 3.24 6.41 -8.08
CA GLU A 38 3.35 7.74 -7.48
C GLU A 38 3.68 7.68 -5.98
N ASN A 39 3.11 6.71 -5.26
CA ASN A 39 3.19 6.68 -3.80
C ASN A 39 4.45 5.96 -3.30
N VAL A 40 4.88 4.87 -3.93
CA VAL A 40 6.00 4.06 -3.42
C VAL A 40 7.37 4.74 -3.57
N PRO A 41 7.70 5.42 -4.70
CA PRO A 41 9.01 6.07 -4.82
C PRO A 41 9.30 7.12 -3.74
N ARG A 42 8.26 7.70 -3.11
CA ARG A 42 8.39 8.72 -2.05
C ARG A 42 9.11 8.24 -0.79
N ILE A 43 9.13 6.93 -0.55
CA ILE A 43 9.79 6.33 0.62
C ILE A 43 11.13 5.67 0.27
N LEU A 44 11.49 5.63 -1.02
CA LEU A 44 12.73 5.02 -1.46
C LEU A 44 13.88 6.04 -1.32
N PRO A 45 15.10 5.59 -0.97
CA PRO A 45 16.30 6.42 -1.09
C PRO A 45 16.55 6.81 -2.55
N ASP A 46 17.14 7.97 -2.79
CA ASP A 46 17.46 8.48 -4.15
C ASP A 46 18.34 7.52 -4.97
N SER A 47 19.15 6.69 -4.29
CA SER A 47 20.01 5.68 -4.91
C SER A 47 19.26 4.43 -5.36
N LEU A 48 17.95 4.31 -5.08
CA LEU A 48 17.14 3.13 -5.38
C LEU A 48 15.98 3.50 -6.34
N GLY A 49 16.01 2.94 -7.54
CA GLY A 49 14.94 3.13 -8.54
C GLY A 49 13.76 2.17 -8.36
N TRP A 50 12.65 2.46 -9.05
CA TRP A 50 11.44 1.60 -9.08
C TRP A 50 11.74 0.14 -9.45
N SER A 51 12.71 -0.10 -10.33
CA SER A 51 13.13 -1.44 -10.76
C SER A 51 13.65 -2.33 -9.63
N SER A 52 13.99 -1.76 -8.48
CA SER A 52 14.51 -2.48 -7.32
C SER A 52 13.40 -2.98 -6.37
N ILE A 53 12.13 -2.70 -6.67
CA ILE A 53 10.99 -3.08 -5.83
C ILE A 53 10.41 -4.42 -6.32
N GLN A 54 10.46 -5.44 -5.47
CA GLN A 54 9.73 -6.69 -5.72
C GLN A 54 8.34 -6.63 -5.08
N VAL A 55 7.29 -6.49 -5.91
CA VAL A 55 5.91 -6.62 -5.47
C VAL A 55 5.55 -8.10 -5.47
N VAL A 56 5.50 -8.72 -4.29
CA VAL A 56 5.03 -10.10 -4.13
C VAL A 56 3.50 -10.10 -4.04
N GLY A 57 2.84 -10.51 -5.13
CA GLY A 57 1.38 -10.63 -5.18
C GLY A 57 0.88 -11.74 -4.25
N ARG A 58 0.28 -11.36 -3.12
CA ARG A 58 -0.74 -12.20 -2.48
C ARG A 58 -2.09 -11.68 -2.96
N ASN A 59 -3.03 -12.58 -3.26
CA ASN A 59 -4.45 -12.29 -3.57
C ASN A 59 -5.17 -11.64 -2.37
N GLN A 60 -4.67 -10.49 -1.91
CA GLN A 60 -5.27 -9.70 -0.86
C GLN A 60 -5.96 -8.53 -1.54
N LYS A 61 -7.29 -8.57 -1.51
CA LYS A 61 -8.15 -7.47 -1.92
C LYS A 61 -7.91 -6.32 -0.94
N PHE A 62 -6.87 -5.53 -1.18
CA PHE A 62 -6.69 -4.23 -0.56
C PHE A 62 -7.32 -3.20 -1.50
N PHE A 63 -8.64 -3.11 -1.43
CA PHE A 63 -9.37 -1.89 -1.82
C PHE A 63 -9.44 -1.00 -0.58
#